data_AF-A0A8C3ZRB9-F1
#
_entry.id   AF-A0A8C3ZRB9-F1
#
_cell.length_a   1.000
_cell.length_b   1.000
_cell.length_c   1.000
_cell.angle_alpha   90.00
_cell.angle_beta   90.00
_cell.angle_gamma   90.00
#
_symmetry.space_group_name_H-M   'P 1'
#
loop_
_entity.id
_entity.type
_entity.pdbx_description
1 polymer ?
#
loop_
_entity_poly.entity_id
_entity_poly.type
_entity_poly.pdbx_seq_one_letter_code
_entity_poly.pdbx_strand_id
1 'polypeptide(L)'
;MELRRRLLLAHCAVHTLSVPLGLLVVVPLALNGSAFKGRCPLFSQGFWRTDNSTGAAASQLVVREWGPPAACQFATFAGVFTALYGAAQGWRSLFYLHRGHDDTLFSSFLTLLLSVCVLCLSAGASVTLSLGLRSWCDTVTDRNARLYSCAESQAIPLYLDVETSSFYSELTCAQISLWCVTVLWLAHAILSFLRLYHSHSRQISSPCLSREKELLLGQAYCTCSHPHVGHELPNSQHTSTVFI
;
A
#
# COMPACT_ATOMS: atom_id res chain seq x y z
N MET A 1 -22.23 11.12 -6.53
CA MET A 1 -21.17 11.63 -7.43
C MET A 1 -19.95 12.12 -6.64
N GLU A 2 -20.10 12.96 -5.60
CA GLU A 2 -18.99 13.58 -4.86
C GLU A 2 -17.99 12.61 -4.21
N LEU A 3 -18.48 11.57 -3.51
CA LEU A 3 -17.62 10.60 -2.82
C LEU A 3 -16.69 9.83 -3.77
N ARG A 4 -17.19 9.50 -4.98
CA ARG A 4 -16.43 8.75 -5.99
C ARG A 4 -15.27 9.55 -6.56
N ARG A 5 -15.46 10.86 -6.76
CA ARG A 5 -14.43 11.81 -7.20
C ARG A 5 -13.36 12.00 -6.13
N ARG A 6 -13.74 12.18 -4.86
CA ARG A 6 -12.77 12.30 -3.75
C ARG A 6 -11.92 11.06 -3.59
N LEU A 7 -12.52 9.88 -3.69
CA LEU A 7 -11.81 8.61 -3.60
C LEU A 7 -10.82 8.44 -4.76
N LEU A 8 -11.20 8.82 -5.97
CA LEU A 8 -10.34 8.76 -7.16
C LEU A 8 -9.13 9.71 -7.03
N LEU A 9 -9.34 10.92 -6.52
CA LEU A 9 -8.26 11.87 -6.24
C LEU A 9 -7.31 11.34 -5.15
N ALA A 10 -7.84 10.73 -4.09
CA ALA A 10 -7.04 10.11 -3.04
C ALA A 10 -6.16 8.96 -3.60
N HIS A 11 -6.72 8.08 -4.43
CA HIS A 11 -5.94 7.02 -5.10
C HIS A 11 -4.84 7.61 -6.00
N CYS A 12 -5.16 8.66 -6.77
CA CYS A 12 -4.18 9.33 -7.62
C CYS A 12 -3.03 9.91 -6.79
N ALA A 13 -3.34 10.65 -5.72
CA ALA A 13 -2.32 11.24 -4.85
C ALA A 13 -1.42 10.17 -4.23
N VAL A 14 -2.00 9.06 -3.76
CA VAL A 14 -1.24 7.94 -3.19
C VAL A 14 -0.30 7.30 -4.22
N HIS A 15 -0.76 7.07 -5.45
CA HIS A 15 0.10 6.52 -6.51
C HIS A 15 1.22 7.49 -6.89
N THR A 16 0.92 8.78 -7.04
CA THR A 16 1.94 9.79 -7.37
C THR A 16 2.98 9.92 -6.26
N LEU A 17 2.57 9.86 -4.99
CA LEU A 17 3.49 9.89 -3.84
C LEU A 17 4.35 8.63 -3.74
N SER A 18 3.83 7.47 -4.16
CA SER A 18 4.61 6.22 -4.09
C SER A 18 5.85 6.23 -4.99
N VAL A 19 5.87 7.02 -6.06
CA VAL A 19 7.00 7.13 -6.99
C VAL A 19 8.24 7.77 -6.34
N PRO A 20 8.20 9.03 -5.83
CA PRO A 20 9.36 9.62 -5.17
C PRO A 20 9.79 8.84 -3.95
N LEU A 21 8.85 8.29 -3.17
CA LEU A 21 9.17 7.42 -2.04
C LEU A 21 9.91 6.13 -2.47
N GLY A 22 9.50 5.51 -3.58
CA GLY A 22 10.24 4.37 -4.15
C GLY A 22 11.66 4.77 -4.60
N LEU A 23 11.82 5.93 -5.22
CA LEU A 23 13.14 6.45 -5.62
C LEU A 23 14.04 6.76 -4.41
N LEU A 24 13.49 7.28 -3.32
CA LEU A 24 14.20 7.50 -2.05
C LEU A 24 14.63 6.20 -1.36
N VAL A 25 14.13 5.04 -1.79
CA VAL A 25 14.65 3.72 -1.41
C VAL A 25 15.76 3.27 -2.37
N VAL A 26 15.50 3.37 -3.68
CA VAL A 26 16.40 2.83 -4.72
C VAL A 26 17.72 3.59 -4.79
N VAL A 27 17.69 4.93 -4.77
CA VAL A 27 18.88 5.77 -4.95
C VAL A 27 19.89 5.55 -3.81
N PRO A 28 19.52 5.65 -2.53
CA PRO A 28 20.46 5.40 -1.43
C PRO A 28 21.01 3.98 -1.42
N LEU A 29 20.18 2.98 -1.71
CA LEU A 29 20.63 1.59 -1.77
C LEU A 29 21.57 1.32 -2.95
N ALA A 30 21.38 1.99 -4.09
CA ALA A 30 22.27 1.88 -5.24
C ALA A 30 23.63 2.54 -4.96
N LEU A 31 23.63 3.75 -4.37
CA LEU A 31 24.84 4.44 -3.96
C LEU A 31 25.62 3.61 -2.94
N ASN A 32 24.95 3.14 -1.89
CA ASN A 32 25.56 2.28 -0.89
C ASN A 32 26.05 0.95 -1.49
N GLY A 33 25.29 0.34 -2.40
CA GLY A 33 25.71 -0.88 -3.10
C GLY A 33 27.00 -0.68 -3.90
N SER A 34 27.15 0.48 -4.56
CA SER A 34 28.37 0.82 -5.29
C SER A 34 29.56 1.08 -4.37
N ALA A 35 29.35 1.81 -3.27
CA ALA A 35 30.37 2.12 -2.26
C ALA A 35 30.94 0.85 -1.60
N PHE A 36 30.08 -0.15 -1.39
CA PHE A 36 30.45 -1.47 -0.85
C PHE A 36 30.92 -2.48 -1.93
N LYS A 37 31.22 -2.03 -3.15
CA LYS A 37 31.66 -2.88 -4.29
C LYS A 37 30.73 -4.07 -4.55
N GLY A 38 29.43 -3.87 -4.39
CA GLY A 38 28.39 -4.89 -4.56
C GLY A 38 28.18 -5.83 -3.37
N ARG A 39 28.90 -5.65 -2.27
CA ARG A 39 28.73 -6.44 -1.04
C ARG A 39 27.62 -5.88 -0.17
N CYS A 40 26.92 -6.75 0.56
CA CYS A 40 25.82 -6.33 1.43
C CYS A 40 26.32 -6.14 2.88
N PRO A 41 26.27 -4.93 3.46
CA PRO A 41 26.66 -4.70 4.85
C PRO A 41 25.63 -5.23 5.86
N LEU A 42 24.36 -5.36 5.47
CA LEU A 42 23.30 -5.84 6.36
C LEU A 42 23.56 -7.28 6.80
N PHE A 43 23.52 -7.53 8.11
CA PHE A 43 23.81 -8.85 8.71
C PHE A 43 25.24 -9.38 8.49
N SER A 44 26.19 -8.52 8.12
CA SER A 44 27.60 -8.94 8.06
C SER A 44 28.14 -9.23 9.46
N GLN A 45 29.16 -10.08 9.54
CA GLN A 45 29.85 -10.41 10.78
C GLN A 45 31.30 -9.93 10.72
N GLY A 46 31.76 -9.29 11.79
CA GLY A 46 33.11 -8.78 11.90
C GLY A 46 33.55 -8.62 13.35
N PHE A 47 34.83 -8.34 13.54
CA PHE A 47 35.39 -8.03 14.85
C PHE A 47 36.47 -6.96 14.70
N TRP A 48 36.69 -6.21 15.76
CA TRP A 48 37.75 -5.22 15.80
C TRP A 48 39.08 -5.87 16.18
N ARG A 49 40.12 -5.55 15.42
CA ARG A 49 41.51 -5.91 15.73
C ARG A 49 42.27 -4.63 16.06
N THR A 50 42.95 -4.63 17.20
CA THR A 50 43.87 -3.54 17.58
C THR A 50 45.29 -4.02 17.31
N ASP A 51 45.96 -3.39 16.35
CA ASP A 51 47.37 -3.67 16.09
C ASP A 51 48.23 -2.76 16.97
N ASN A 52 49.00 -3.36 17.88
CA ASN A 52 49.90 -2.64 18.78
C ASN A 52 51.32 -2.48 18.19
N SER A 53 51.51 -2.90 16.94
CA SER A 53 52.81 -3.11 16.30
C SER A 53 53.52 -1.81 15.88
N THR A 54 52.80 -0.70 15.75
CA THR A 54 53.29 0.55 15.15
C THR A 54 53.32 1.75 16.11
N GLY A 55 53.13 1.55 17.42
CA GLY A 55 53.16 2.64 18.41
C GLY A 55 51.97 3.61 18.36
N ALA A 56 51.15 3.54 17.31
CA ALA A 56 49.80 4.09 17.25
C ALA A 56 48.82 2.92 17.33
N ALA A 57 47.98 2.89 18.36
CA ALA A 57 46.92 1.88 18.51
C ALA A 57 45.86 2.07 17.40
N ALA A 58 46.15 1.59 16.19
CA ALA A 58 45.22 1.60 15.09
C ALA A 58 44.27 0.40 15.25
N SER A 59 43.00 0.68 15.48
CA SER A 59 41.96 -0.34 15.47
C SER A 59 41.37 -0.46 14.06
N GLN A 60 41.42 -1.66 13.48
CA GLN A 60 40.85 -1.99 12.18
C GLN A 60 39.64 -2.90 12.36
N LEU A 61 38.58 -2.65 11.59
CA LEU A 61 37.43 -3.55 11.52
C LEU A 61 37.72 -4.66 10.50
N VAL A 62 37.75 -5.91 10.96
CA VAL A 62 37.91 -7.07 10.09
C VAL A 62 36.56 -7.74 9.90
N VAL A 63 35.99 -7.59 8.69
CA VAL A 63 34.76 -8.29 8.29
C VAL A 63 35.11 -9.74 7.92
N ARG A 64 34.56 -10.70 8.66
CA ARG A 64 34.73 -12.14 8.38
C ARG A 64 33.86 -12.58 7.22
N GLU A 65 32.60 -12.15 7.24
CA GLU A 65 31.59 -12.56 6.29
C GLU A 65 30.64 -11.39 6.00
N TRP A 66 30.44 -11.12 4.71
CA TRP A 66 29.45 -10.14 4.27
C TRP A 66 28.06 -10.74 4.33
N GLY A 67 27.06 -9.88 4.53
CA GLY A 67 25.68 -10.32 4.61
C GLY A 67 25.17 -10.96 3.32
N PRO A 68 24.06 -11.71 3.40
CA PRO A 68 23.47 -12.33 2.22
C PRO A 68 23.02 -11.24 1.23
N PRO A 69 23.36 -11.35 -0.06
CA PRO A 69 23.00 -10.34 -1.05
C PRO A 69 21.48 -10.16 -1.17
N ALA A 70 20.71 -11.23 -0.91
CA ALA A 70 19.25 -11.20 -0.89
C ALA A 70 18.67 -10.15 0.07
N ALA A 71 19.32 -9.86 1.20
CA ALA A 71 18.81 -8.88 2.17
C ALA A 71 18.82 -7.46 1.61
N CYS A 72 19.92 -7.05 0.96
CA CYS A 72 20.02 -5.76 0.28
C CYS A 72 19.12 -5.71 -0.97
N GLN A 73 19.16 -6.76 -1.79
CA GLN A 73 18.42 -6.83 -3.06
C GLN A 73 16.91 -6.81 -2.86
N PHE A 74 16.41 -7.40 -1.78
CA PHE A 74 14.99 -7.39 -1.48
C PHE A 74 14.44 -5.98 -1.25
N ALA A 75 15.16 -5.14 -0.51
CA ALA A 75 14.78 -3.75 -0.29
C ALA A 75 14.81 -2.93 -1.59
N THR A 76 15.84 -3.12 -2.43
CA THR A 76 15.93 -2.49 -3.75
C THR A 76 14.77 -2.92 -4.65
N PHE A 77 14.47 -4.22 -4.70
CA PHE A 77 13.34 -4.75 -5.47
C PHE A 77 12.01 -4.15 -5.02
N ALA A 78 11.75 -4.08 -3.71
CA ALA A 78 10.54 -3.47 -3.18
C ALA A 78 10.40 -1.98 -3.56
N GLY A 79 11.51 -1.23 -3.54
CA GLY A 79 11.57 0.16 -3.98
C GLY A 79 11.29 0.34 -5.47
N VAL A 80 11.96 -0.44 -6.33
CA VAL A 80 11.77 -0.43 -7.79
C VAL A 80 10.33 -0.81 -8.15
N PHE A 81 9.82 -1.90 -7.57
CA PHE A 81 8.46 -2.36 -7.81
C PHE A 81 7.43 -1.31 -7.38
N THR A 82 7.64 -0.67 -6.23
CA THR A 82 6.79 0.43 -5.76
C THR A 82 6.78 1.60 -6.75
N ALA A 83 7.95 2.02 -7.23
CA ALA A 83 8.06 3.15 -8.16
C ALA A 83 7.38 2.85 -9.51
N LEU A 84 7.65 1.67 -10.09
CA LEU A 84 7.06 1.26 -11.36
C LEU A 84 5.55 1.08 -11.25
N TYR A 85 5.09 0.41 -10.18
CA TYR A 85 3.67 0.19 -9.95
C TYR A 85 2.94 1.50 -9.67
N GLY A 86 3.54 2.39 -8.88
CA GLY A 86 3.05 3.75 -8.64
C GLY A 86 2.90 4.56 -9.91
N ALA A 87 3.90 4.54 -10.79
CA ALA A 87 3.88 5.26 -12.06
C ALA A 87 2.80 4.70 -13.02
N ALA A 88 2.74 3.37 -13.17
CA ALA A 88 1.76 2.72 -14.04
C ALA A 88 0.32 2.98 -13.58
N GLN A 89 0.06 2.88 -12.27
CA GLN A 89 -1.28 3.14 -11.73
C GLN A 89 -1.62 4.62 -11.70
N GLY A 90 -0.65 5.50 -11.42
CA GLY A 90 -0.84 6.95 -11.49
C GLY A 90 -1.23 7.40 -12.90
N TRP A 91 -0.53 6.90 -13.92
CA TRP A 91 -0.88 7.13 -15.32
C TRP A 91 -2.30 6.64 -15.65
N ARG A 92 -2.62 5.40 -15.23
CA ARG A 92 -3.95 4.82 -15.43
C ARG A 92 -5.05 5.66 -14.78
N SER A 93 -4.86 6.09 -13.53
CA SER A 93 -5.79 6.95 -12.80
C SER A 93 -5.99 8.31 -13.47
N LEU A 94 -4.92 8.93 -13.98
CA LEU A 94 -4.99 10.20 -14.70
C LEU A 94 -5.78 10.06 -16.01
N PHE A 95 -5.56 8.98 -16.75
CA PHE A 95 -6.30 8.67 -17.96
C PHE A 95 -7.81 8.51 -17.70
N TYR A 96 -8.18 7.82 -16.62
CA TYR A 96 -9.59 7.67 -16.25
C TYR A 96 -10.25 8.96 -15.79
N LEU A 97 -9.51 9.84 -15.10
CA LEU A 97 -9.99 11.18 -14.77
C LEU A 97 -10.30 11.98 -16.05
N HIS A 98 -9.45 11.86 -17.09
CA HIS A 98 -9.62 12.61 -18.33
C HIS A 98 -10.70 12.04 -19.26
N ARG A 99 -10.88 10.71 -19.32
CA ARG A 99 -11.85 10.06 -20.23
C ARG A 99 -13.19 9.66 -19.57
N GLY A 100 -13.33 9.82 -18.25
CA GLY A 100 -14.59 9.54 -17.55
C GLY A 100 -15.03 8.07 -17.57
N HIS A 101 -14.08 7.14 -17.66
CA HIS A 101 -14.40 5.70 -17.74
C HIS A 101 -14.74 5.13 -16.35
N ASP A 102 -15.71 4.22 -16.31
CA ASP A 102 -16.08 3.51 -15.09
C ASP A 102 -15.18 2.28 -14.89
N ASP A 103 -14.47 2.22 -13.75
CA ASP A 103 -13.71 1.03 -13.35
C ASP A 103 -14.63 -0.20 -13.18
N THR A 104 -14.21 -1.34 -13.72
CA THR A 104 -14.90 -2.62 -13.50
C THR A 104 -14.62 -3.17 -12.09
N LEU A 105 -15.52 -4.02 -11.58
CA LEU A 105 -15.31 -4.73 -10.30
C LEU A 105 -14.02 -5.55 -10.30
N PHE A 106 -13.75 -6.26 -11.40
CA PHE A 106 -12.55 -7.08 -11.56
C PHE A 106 -11.27 -6.24 -11.47
N SER A 107 -11.25 -5.07 -12.13
CA SER A 107 -10.14 -4.11 -12.02
C SER A 107 -9.92 -3.64 -10.57
N SER A 108 -11.01 -3.37 -9.83
CA SER A 108 -10.94 -2.98 -8.42
C SER A 108 -10.39 -4.10 -7.53
N PHE A 109 -10.81 -5.35 -7.78
CA PHE A 109 -10.30 -6.52 -7.07
C PHE A 109 -8.81 -6.75 -7.32
N LEU A 110 -8.36 -6.69 -8.59
CA LEU A 110 -6.94 -6.80 -8.94
C LEU A 110 -6.09 -5.69 -8.31
N THR A 111 -6.61 -4.46 -8.28
CA THR A 111 -5.93 -3.32 -7.65
C THR A 111 -5.77 -3.53 -6.15
N LEU A 112 -6.78 -4.09 -5.47
CA LEU A 112 -6.71 -4.46 -4.06
C LEU A 112 -5.71 -5.60 -3.81
N LEU A 113 -5.76 -6.67 -4.60
CA LEU A 113 -4.85 -7.79 -4.47
C LEU A 113 -3.40 -7.32 -4.61
N LEU A 114 -3.13 -6.52 -5.64
CA LEU A 114 -1.79 -6.02 -5.91
C LEU A 114 -1.31 -5.02 -4.86
N SER A 115 -2.19 -4.17 -4.32
CA SER A 115 -1.81 -3.26 -3.22
C SER A 115 -1.48 -4.01 -1.93
N VAL A 116 -2.22 -5.09 -1.60
CA VAL A 116 -1.88 -5.98 -0.48
C VAL A 116 -0.55 -6.69 -0.71
N CYS A 117 -0.29 -7.18 -1.93
CA CYS A 117 1.01 -7.77 -2.27
C CYS A 117 2.15 -6.77 -2.06
N VAL A 118 2.02 -5.54 -2.57
CA VAL A 118 3.05 -4.50 -2.41
C VAL A 118 3.24 -4.13 -0.94
N LEU A 119 2.15 -4.04 -0.18
CA LEU A 119 2.20 -3.80 1.27
C LEU A 119 3.02 -4.88 2.00
N CYS A 120 2.77 -6.17 1.70
CA CYS A 120 3.52 -7.26 2.31
C CYS A 120 5.01 -7.21 1.92
N LEU A 121 5.32 -6.93 0.65
CA LEU A 121 6.69 -6.80 0.16
C LEU A 121 7.42 -5.63 0.84
N SER A 122 6.79 -4.46 0.91
CA SER A 122 7.39 -3.27 1.53
C SER A 122 7.54 -3.43 3.03
N ALA A 123 6.58 -4.04 3.72
CA ALA A 123 6.67 -4.33 5.15
C ALA A 123 7.81 -5.30 5.45
N GLY A 124 7.90 -6.40 4.68
CA GLY A 124 9.01 -7.34 4.78
C GLY A 124 10.36 -6.64 4.57
N ALA A 125 10.48 -5.85 3.51
CA ALA A 125 11.70 -5.11 3.20
C ALA A 125 12.07 -4.12 4.30
N SER A 126 11.08 -3.42 4.87
CA SER A 126 11.26 -2.49 5.99
C SER A 126 11.85 -3.19 7.21
N VAL A 127 11.32 -4.37 7.56
CA VAL A 127 11.81 -5.17 8.68
C VAL A 127 13.22 -5.69 8.41
N THR A 128 13.47 -6.27 7.24
CA THR A 128 14.79 -6.78 6.85
C THR A 128 15.84 -5.67 6.89
N LEU A 129 15.54 -4.50 6.33
CA LEU A 129 16.48 -3.38 6.31
C LEU A 129 16.72 -2.82 7.73
N SER A 130 15.67 -2.70 8.55
CA SER A 130 15.78 -2.22 9.93
C SER A 130 16.64 -3.16 10.80
N LEU A 131 16.41 -4.47 10.71
CA LEU A 131 17.16 -5.47 11.47
C LEU A 131 18.61 -5.57 11.00
N GLY A 132 18.84 -5.57 9.69
CA GLY A 132 20.20 -5.68 9.17
C GLY A 132 21.02 -4.40 9.34
N LEU A 133 20.41 -3.21 9.30
CA LEU A 133 21.08 -1.96 9.68
C LEU A 133 21.49 -1.98 11.15
N ARG A 134 20.59 -2.44 12.05
CA ARG A 134 20.92 -2.62 13.46
C ARG A 134 22.07 -3.60 13.66
N SER A 135 22.05 -4.75 12.97
CA SER A 135 23.13 -5.74 13.02
C SER A 135 24.47 -5.18 12.51
N TRP A 136 24.44 -4.35 11.47
CA TRP A 136 25.63 -3.68 10.96
C TRP A 136 26.14 -2.65 11.98
N CYS A 137 25.26 -1.84 12.54
CA CYS A 137 25.61 -0.90 13.61
C CYS A 137 26.24 -1.61 14.81
N ASP A 138 25.68 -2.72 15.27
CA ASP A 138 26.25 -3.51 16.37
C ASP A 138 27.65 -4.05 16.03
N THR A 139 27.91 -4.37 14.77
CA THR A 139 29.24 -4.83 14.32
C THR A 139 30.25 -3.67 14.30
N VAL A 140 29.84 -2.51 13.80
CA VAL A 140 30.71 -1.33 13.68
C VAL A 140 30.96 -0.65 15.04
N THR A 141 29.98 -0.63 15.94
CA THR A 141 30.14 -0.06 17.30
C THR A 141 30.67 -1.08 18.31
N ASP A 142 30.94 -2.32 17.88
CA ASP A 142 31.31 -3.44 18.75
C ASP A 142 30.33 -3.62 19.92
N ARG A 143 29.03 -3.71 19.60
CA ARG A 143 27.92 -3.77 20.55
C ARG A 143 27.93 -2.64 21.58
N ASN A 144 28.22 -1.42 21.12
CA ASN A 144 28.38 -0.21 21.94
C ASN A 144 29.60 -0.22 22.89
N ALA A 145 30.59 -1.07 22.66
CA ALA A 145 31.88 -0.98 23.37
C ALA A 145 32.70 0.23 22.89
N ARG A 146 32.43 0.74 21.67
CA ARG A 146 33.03 1.96 21.13
C ARG A 146 32.35 3.21 21.69
N LEU A 147 33.14 4.26 21.92
CA LEU A 147 32.68 5.55 22.48
C LEU A 147 31.85 6.40 21.48
N TYR A 148 31.80 5.99 20.21
CA TYR A 148 31.09 6.69 19.15
C TYR A 148 29.81 5.96 18.76
N SER A 149 28.81 6.70 18.27
CA SER A 149 27.55 6.14 17.79
C SER A 149 27.70 5.51 16.40
N CYS A 150 26.70 4.74 15.96
CA CYS A 150 26.69 4.20 14.60
C CYS A 150 26.72 5.30 13.53
N ALA A 151 26.08 6.45 13.78
CA ALA A 151 26.13 7.59 12.86
C ALA A 151 27.56 8.17 12.77
N GLU A 152 28.24 8.33 13.91
CA GLU A 152 29.62 8.84 13.95
C GLU A 152 30.62 7.86 13.33
N SER A 153 30.32 6.56 13.35
CA SER A 153 31.21 5.54 12.78
C SER A 153 31.46 5.67 11.28
N GLN A 154 30.57 6.36 10.55
CA GLN A 154 30.77 6.64 9.12
C GLN A 154 31.88 7.66 8.85
N ALA A 155 32.28 8.44 9.86
CA ALA A 155 33.38 9.42 9.79
C ALA A 155 34.73 8.83 10.26
N ILE A 156 34.73 7.61 10.80
CA ILE A 156 35.90 6.96 11.36
C ILE A 156 36.48 6.01 10.31
N PRO A 157 37.82 5.98 10.09
CA PRO A 157 38.42 5.07 9.15
C PRO A 157 38.27 3.62 9.66
N LEU A 158 37.40 2.85 9.00
CA LEU A 158 37.20 1.42 9.28
C LEU A 158 38.31 0.53 8.67
N TYR A 159 39.17 1.12 7.81
CA TYR A 159 40.24 0.43 7.08
C TYR A 159 39.76 -0.81 6.33
N LEU A 160 38.63 -0.67 5.65
CA LEU A 160 38.08 -1.67 4.73
C LEU A 160 38.43 -1.30 3.29
N ASP A 161 38.45 -2.28 2.40
CA ASP A 161 38.57 -2.08 0.95
C ASP A 161 37.24 -1.59 0.31
N VAL A 162 36.42 -0.87 1.07
CA VAL A 162 35.14 -0.30 0.62
C VAL A 162 35.00 1.13 1.10
N GLU A 163 34.21 1.93 0.39
CA GLU A 163 33.90 3.28 0.81
C GLU A 163 32.76 3.24 1.83
N THR A 164 33.06 3.62 3.07
CA THR A 164 32.08 3.65 4.17
C THR A 164 31.66 5.07 4.52
N SER A 165 31.94 6.04 3.65
CA SER A 165 31.43 7.41 3.81
C SER A 165 29.91 7.37 3.63
N SER A 166 29.16 8.03 4.52
CA SER A 166 27.69 8.19 4.43
C SER A 166 26.83 6.91 4.49
N PHE A 167 27.39 5.73 4.78
CA PHE A 167 26.60 4.48 4.79
C PHE A 167 25.37 4.56 5.72
N TYR A 168 25.51 5.22 6.87
CA TYR A 168 24.44 5.31 7.87
C TYR A 168 23.33 6.24 7.39
N SER A 169 23.69 7.39 6.83
CA SER A 169 22.72 8.35 6.26
C SER A 169 21.92 7.74 5.11
N GLU A 170 22.59 7.07 4.16
CA GLU A 170 21.94 6.45 3.00
C GLU A 170 20.99 5.31 3.42
N LEU A 171 21.47 4.39 4.29
CA LEU A 171 20.65 3.28 4.77
C LEU A 171 19.48 3.75 5.64
N THR A 172 19.67 4.78 6.47
CA THR A 172 18.59 5.36 7.29
C THR A 172 17.55 6.06 6.42
N CYS A 173 17.98 6.78 5.37
CA CYS A 173 17.09 7.39 4.40
C CYS A 173 16.22 6.34 3.70
N ALA A 174 16.82 5.24 3.25
CA ALA A 174 16.10 4.12 2.65
C ALA A 174 15.13 3.44 3.65
N GLN A 175 15.54 3.28 4.91
CA GLN A 175 14.71 2.70 5.96
C GLN A 175 13.46 3.52 6.24
N ILE A 176 13.61 4.83 6.46
CA ILE A 176 12.49 5.73 6.71
C ILE A 176 11.55 5.72 5.48
N SER A 177 12.11 5.79 4.28
CA SER A 177 11.35 5.76 3.04
C SER A 177 10.54 4.48 2.87
N LEU A 178 11.11 3.31 3.17
CA LEU A 178 10.40 2.02 3.15
C LEU A 178 9.23 1.94 4.15
N TRP A 179 9.41 2.47 5.35
CA TRP A 179 8.32 2.55 6.33
C TRP A 179 7.20 3.48 5.84
N CYS A 180 7.53 4.63 5.27
CA CYS A 180 6.55 5.53 4.67
C CYS A 180 5.82 4.87 3.49
N VAL A 181 6.54 4.14 2.62
CA VAL A 181 5.94 3.32 1.55
C VAL A 181 4.96 2.31 2.12
N THR A 182 5.31 1.63 3.21
CA THR A 182 4.46 0.62 3.86
C THR A 182 3.17 1.24 4.40
N VAL A 183 3.25 2.38 5.09
CA VAL A 183 2.06 3.11 5.56
C VAL A 183 1.20 3.58 4.39
N LEU A 184 1.83 4.06 3.32
CA LEU A 184 1.15 4.53 2.12
C LEU A 184 0.37 3.39 1.43
N TRP A 185 0.96 2.21 1.28
CA TRP A 185 0.28 1.04 0.72
C TRP A 185 -0.80 0.47 1.64
N LEU A 186 -0.63 0.59 2.95
CA LEU A 186 -1.68 0.23 3.91
C LEU A 186 -2.91 1.13 3.73
N ALA A 187 -2.70 2.44 3.65
CA ALA A 187 -3.78 3.39 3.37
C ALA A 187 -4.45 3.10 2.01
N HIS A 188 -3.66 2.77 0.99
CA HIS A 188 -4.18 2.38 -0.33
C HIS A 188 -5.03 1.12 -0.30
N ALA A 189 -4.58 0.08 0.41
CA ALA A 189 -5.32 -1.17 0.57
C ALA A 189 -6.66 -0.94 1.27
N ILE A 190 -6.69 -0.13 2.33
CA ILE A 190 -7.92 0.27 3.03
C ILE A 190 -8.87 1.01 2.08
N LEU A 191 -8.38 2.03 1.35
CA LEU A 191 -9.19 2.78 0.39
C LEU A 191 -9.76 1.88 -0.72
N SER A 192 -8.94 0.97 -1.25
CA SER A 192 -9.33 0.01 -2.28
C SER A 192 -10.38 -0.98 -1.77
N PHE A 193 -10.23 -1.45 -0.53
CA PHE A 193 -11.20 -2.32 0.12
C PHE A 193 -12.53 -1.62 0.33
N LEU A 194 -12.53 -0.38 0.85
CA LEU A 194 -13.74 0.43 1.02
C LEU A 194 -14.45 0.66 -0.31
N ARG A 195 -13.69 0.89 -1.40
CA ARG A 195 -14.23 1.04 -2.75
C ARG A 195 -14.93 -0.24 -3.21
N LEU A 196 -14.26 -1.38 -3.06
CA LEU A 196 -14.79 -2.69 -3.46
C LEU A 196 -16.04 -3.05 -2.65
N TYR A 197 -15.99 -2.84 -1.32
CA TYR A 197 -17.11 -3.09 -0.41
C TYR A 197 -18.33 -2.25 -0.78
N HIS A 198 -18.16 -0.95 -0.99
CA HIS A 198 -19.27 -0.07 -1.36
C HIS A 198 -19.80 -0.41 -2.77
N SER A 199 -18.91 -0.75 -3.71
CA SER A 199 -19.33 -1.16 -5.06
C SER A 199 -20.15 -2.46 -5.03
N HIS A 200 -19.71 -3.44 -4.24
CA HIS A 200 -20.42 -4.71 -4.05
C HIS A 200 -21.77 -4.49 -3.33
N SER A 201 -21.79 -3.71 -2.25
CA SER A 201 -23.00 -3.37 -1.50
C SER A 201 -24.04 -2.64 -2.37
N ARG A 202 -23.61 -1.74 -3.26
CA ARG A 202 -24.51 -1.10 -4.24
C ARG A 202 -25.11 -2.08 -5.24
N GLN A 203 -24.31 -3.02 -5.74
CA GLN A 203 -24.82 -4.03 -6.69
C GLN A 203 -25.84 -4.97 -6.05
N ILE A 204 -25.69 -5.31 -4.76
CA ILE A 204 -26.66 -6.14 -4.03
C ILE A 204 -27.91 -5.35 -3.61
N SER A 205 -27.75 -4.10 -3.19
CA SER A 205 -28.88 -3.28 -2.72
C SER A 205 -29.75 -2.74 -3.86
N SER A 206 -29.18 -2.47 -5.05
CA SER A 206 -29.91 -1.92 -6.19
C SER A 206 -31.09 -2.81 -6.68
N PRO A 207 -30.93 -4.14 -6.84
CA PRO A 207 -32.04 -5.02 -7.19
C PRO A 207 -33.11 -5.08 -6.08
N CYS A 208 -32.70 -5.19 -4.81
CA CYS A 208 -33.62 -5.26 -3.68
C CYS A 208 -34.46 -3.98 -3.54
N LEU A 209 -33.83 -2.80 -3.68
CA LEU A 209 -34.52 -1.51 -3.63
C LEU A 209 -35.47 -1.32 -4.82
N SER A 210 -35.11 -1.82 -6.00
CA SER A 210 -36.00 -1.75 -7.19
C SER A 210 -37.22 -2.64 -7.01
N ARG A 211 -37.02 -3.87 -6.51
CA ARG A 211 -38.11 -4.80 -6.19
C ARG A 211 -39.06 -4.26 -5.12
N GLU A 212 -38.52 -3.64 -4.07
CA GLU A 212 -39.32 -3.02 -3.01
C GLU A 212 -40.13 -1.83 -3.53
N LYS A 213 -39.54 -1.00 -4.42
CA LYS A 213 -40.26 0.09 -5.08
C LYS A 213 -41.38 -0.40 -5.99
N GLU A 214 -41.15 -1.47 -6.76
CA GLU A 214 -42.19 -2.09 -7.59
C GLU A 214 -43.35 -2.65 -6.75
N LEU A 215 -43.06 -3.27 -5.61
CA LEU A 215 -44.09 -3.75 -4.68
C LEU A 215 -44.92 -2.59 -4.10
N LEU A 216 -44.28 -1.49 -3.69
CA LEU A 216 -45.01 -0.33 -3.14
C LEU A 216 -45.86 0.40 -4.21
N LEU A 217 -45.36 0.50 -5.45
CA LEU A 217 -46.11 1.09 -6.56
C LEU A 217 -47.23 0.18 -7.07
N GLY A 218 -47.02 -1.14 -7.07
CA GLY A 218 -48.05 -2.14 -7.39
C GLY A 218 -49.15 -2.21 -6.33
N GLN A 219 -48.79 -2.11 -5.04
CA GLN A 219 -49.74 -2.04 -3.93
C GLN A 219 -50.59 -0.74 -4.00
N ALA A 220 -49.99 0.38 -4.40
CA ALA A 220 -50.73 1.64 -4.59
C ALA A 220 -51.77 1.55 -5.71
N TYR A 221 -51.53 0.76 -6.76
CA TYR A 221 -52.49 0.59 -7.87
C TYR A 221 -53.69 -0.29 -7.49
N CYS A 222 -53.53 -1.23 -6.55
CA CYS A 222 -54.63 -2.10 -6.09
C CYS A 222 -55.51 -1.50 -4.99
N THR A 223 -55.28 -0.25 -4.54
CA THR A 223 -56.07 0.37 -3.44
C THR A 223 -57.07 1.43 -3.91
N CYS A 224 -57.42 1.47 -5.21
CA CYS A 224 -58.51 2.30 -5.74
C CYS A 224 -59.62 1.47 -6.39
N SER A 225 -60.13 0.47 -5.68
CA SER A 225 -61.35 -0.25 -6.08
C SER A 225 -62.15 -0.63 -4.84
N HIS A 226 -62.77 0.36 -4.19
CA HIS A 226 -63.89 0.09 -3.29
C HIS A 226 -65.20 0.54 -3.96
N PRO A 227 -66.15 -0.37 -4.21
CA PRO A 227 -67.44 -0.04 -4.80
C PRO A 227 -68.29 0.76 -3.82
N HIS A 228 -69.00 1.73 -4.39
CA HIS A 228 -70.09 2.47 -3.79
C HIS A 228 -71.24 1.48 -3.49
N VAL A 229 -71.61 1.30 -2.21
CA VAL A 229 -72.87 0.66 -1.82
C VAL A 229 -73.64 1.64 -0.96
N GLY A 230 -74.47 2.44 -1.63
CA GLY A 230 -75.55 3.20 -1.01
C GLY A 230 -76.78 2.30 -0.91
N HIS A 231 -77.30 2.20 0.31
CA HIS A 231 -78.58 1.58 0.64
C HIS A 231 -79.73 2.46 0.12
N GLU A 232 -80.75 1.89 -0.54
CA GLU A 232 -82.18 2.22 -0.33
C GLU A 232 -83.12 1.33 -1.18
N LEU A 233 -84.14 0.76 -0.52
CA LEU A 233 -85.38 0.21 -1.09
C LEU A 233 -86.42 1.36 -1.12
N PRO A 234 -87.42 1.40 -2.04
CA PRO A 234 -88.60 0.55 -1.86
C PRO A 234 -89.36 0.08 -3.13
N ASN A 235 -89.97 -1.09 -2.97
CA ASN A 235 -91.27 -1.60 -3.45
C ASN A 235 -92.06 -0.85 -4.56
N SER A 236 -92.40 -1.53 -5.66
CA SER A 236 -93.78 -1.59 -6.22
C SER A 236 -93.94 -2.65 -7.32
N GLN A 237 -95.12 -3.28 -7.33
CA GLN A 237 -95.57 -4.39 -8.16
C GLN A 237 -96.02 -3.96 -9.58
N HIS A 238 -95.83 -4.80 -10.60
CA HIS A 238 -96.80 -5.16 -11.67
C HIS A 238 -96.13 -6.18 -12.64
N THR A 239 -96.51 -7.47 -12.66
CA THR A 239 -97.54 -8.11 -13.51
C THR A 239 -97.03 -8.59 -14.89
N SER A 240 -97.05 -9.93 -15.07
CA SER A 240 -97.32 -10.79 -16.26
C SER A 240 -96.81 -10.33 -17.66
N THR A 241 -96.34 -11.15 -18.62
CA THR A 241 -96.81 -12.47 -19.11
C THR A 241 -95.95 -12.86 -20.34
N VAL A 242 -95.64 -14.16 -20.49
CA VAL A 242 -95.74 -15.03 -21.69
C VAL A 242 -94.91 -14.77 -22.99
N PHE A 243 -94.17 -15.82 -23.36
CA PHE A 243 -93.82 -16.42 -24.68
C PHE A 243 -93.72 -15.54 -25.95
N ILE A 244 -92.63 -15.75 -26.72
CA ILE A 244 -92.53 -16.65 -27.89
C ILE A 244 -91.15 -17.32 -27.86
#